data_AF-K1TMG0-F1
#
_entry.id   AF-K1TMG0-F1
#
_cell.length_a   1.000
_cell.length_b   1.000
_cell.length_c   1.000
_cell.angle_alpha   90.00
_cell.angle_beta   90.00
_cell.angle_gamma   90.00
#
_symmetry.space_group_name_H-M   'P 1'
#
loop_
_entity.id
_entity.type
_entity.pdbx_description
1 polymer ?
#
loop_
_entity_poly.entity_id
_entity_poly.type
_entity_poly.pdbx_seq_one_letter_code
_entity_poly.pdbx_strand_id
1 'polypeptide(L)'
;MAAAEGAAQKKVTKVCPNCGGEIPMTVNTSATQCPYCDNYVIVDDQISGAYTPHMLIPFHMGKEVCKKLIRDKFEKCIFAPTDFLSEVRMNGIYGEYVPFWFYDYNTNCTFHGEGTKVRSWTTGNTQYTETSYYDIVRDMDIDFVKIPVDASVGMPDDVMDLMEPFDYKEL
;
A
#
# COMPACT_ATOMS: atom_id res chain seq x y z
N MET A 1 14.43 17.20 -10.38
CA MET A 1 13.06 16.79 -10.02
C MET A 1 12.80 17.35 -8.64
N ALA A 2 11.91 18.35 -8.55
CA ALA A 2 11.69 19.11 -7.34
C ALA A 2 11.06 18.22 -6.27
N ALA A 3 11.69 18.17 -5.10
CA ALA A 3 11.12 17.62 -3.89
C ALA A 3 9.76 18.29 -3.63
N ALA A 4 8.71 17.50 -3.47
CA ALA A 4 7.42 17.99 -3.04
C ALA A 4 7.51 18.33 -1.55
N GLU A 5 7.87 19.58 -1.25
CA GLU A 5 7.72 20.17 0.07
C GLU A 5 6.26 20.07 0.53
N GLY A 6 6.06 19.70 1.80
CA GLY A 6 4.78 19.33 2.40
C GLY A 6 3.62 20.24 2.02
N ALA A 7 2.67 19.71 1.26
CA ALA A 7 1.43 20.39 0.92
C ALA A 7 0.51 20.39 2.15
N ALA A 8 0.38 21.53 2.81
CA ALA A 8 -0.69 21.77 3.78
C ALA A 8 -2.04 21.50 3.09
N GLN A 9 -2.77 20.48 3.56
CA GLN A 9 -4.06 20.10 2.98
C GLN A 9 -5.03 21.27 3.06
N LYS A 10 -5.42 21.78 1.89
CA LYS A 10 -6.36 22.89 1.76
C LYS A 10 -7.71 22.46 2.33
N LYS A 11 -8.13 23.13 3.40
CA LYS A 11 -9.44 22.93 4.01
C LYS A 11 -10.52 23.60 3.17
N VAL A 12 -11.61 22.89 2.94
CA VAL A 12 -12.80 23.35 2.19
C VAL A 12 -14.01 23.16 3.09
N THR A 13 -14.98 24.05 3.01
CA THR A 13 -16.27 23.90 3.69
C THR A 13 -17.33 23.61 2.65
N LYS A 14 -18.14 22.57 2.85
CA LYS A 14 -19.36 22.35 2.05
C LYS A 14 -20.58 22.33 2.96
N VAL A 15 -21.70 22.77 2.40
CA VAL A 15 -22.99 22.79 3.09
C VAL A 15 -23.67 21.45 2.89
N CYS A 16 -24.16 20.84 3.97
CA CYS A 16 -24.93 19.61 3.92
C CYS A 16 -26.26 19.82 3.18
N PRO A 17 -26.60 19.03 2.16
CA PRO A 17 -27.87 19.17 1.42
C PRO A 17 -29.10 18.82 2.28
N ASN A 18 -28.92 18.06 3.36
CA ASN A 18 -30.01 17.62 4.22
C ASN A 18 -30.34 18.62 5.34
N CYS A 19 -29.32 19.08 6.09
CA CYS A 19 -29.53 19.95 7.26
C CYS A 19 -29.04 21.40 7.10
N GLY A 20 -28.34 21.72 6.01
CA GLY A 20 -27.75 23.05 5.81
C GLY A 20 -26.53 23.35 6.69
N GLY A 21 -26.04 22.40 7.48
CA GLY A 21 -24.84 22.58 8.30
C GLY A 21 -23.55 22.62 7.49
N GLU A 22 -22.59 23.44 7.92
CA GLU A 22 -21.27 23.56 7.30
C GLU A 22 -20.34 22.43 7.76
N ILE A 23 -19.85 21.62 6.82
CA ILE A 23 -18.97 20.50 7.07
C ILE A 23 -17.54 20.88 6.66
N PRO A 24 -16.58 20.97 7.60
CA PRO A 24 -15.17 21.13 7.26
C PRO A 24 -14.61 19.83 6.69
N MET A 25 -14.01 19.90 5.51
CA MET A 25 -13.38 18.77 4.81
C MET A 25 -12.04 19.18 4.19
N THR A 26 -11.27 18.22 3.69
CA THR A 26 -10.10 18.51 2.84
C THR A 26 -10.49 18.45 1.37
N VAL A 27 -9.67 19.04 0.48
CA VAL A 27 -9.87 18.98 -0.97
C VAL A 27 -9.92 17.57 -1.57
N ASN A 28 -9.43 16.56 -0.85
CA ASN A 28 -9.35 15.18 -1.31
C ASN A 28 -10.44 14.28 -0.68
N THR A 29 -11.39 14.86 0.05
CA THR A 29 -12.43 14.09 0.76
C THR A 29 -13.60 13.79 -0.18
N SER A 30 -13.68 12.55 -0.68
CA SER A 30 -14.76 12.12 -1.60
C SER A 30 -16.12 11.96 -0.92
N ALA A 31 -16.13 11.49 0.34
CA ALA A 31 -17.34 11.30 1.12
C ALA A 31 -17.09 11.62 2.60
N THR A 32 -18.07 12.23 3.25
CA THR A 32 -18.00 12.52 4.68
C THR A 32 -19.37 12.40 5.34
N GLN A 33 -19.37 12.06 6.63
CA GLN A 33 -20.58 12.00 7.43
C GLN A 33 -20.83 13.38 8.07
N CYS A 34 -22.05 13.91 7.90
CA CYS A 34 -22.41 15.19 8.50
C CYS A 34 -22.47 15.07 10.03
N PRO A 35 -21.72 15.89 10.79
CA PRO A 35 -21.70 15.81 12.26
C PRO A 35 -23.00 16.29 12.91
N TYR A 36 -23.90 16.92 12.14
CA TYR A 36 -25.15 17.49 12.64
C TYR A 36 -26.36 16.58 12.46
N CYS A 37 -26.42 15.83 11.36
CA CYS A 37 -27.60 15.05 10.99
C CYS A 37 -27.29 13.62 10.54
N ASP A 38 -26.03 13.19 10.67
CA ASP A 38 -25.53 11.86 10.32
C ASP A 38 -25.75 11.42 8.87
N ASN A 39 -26.19 12.33 7.99
CA ASN A 39 -26.32 12.06 6.57
C ASN A 39 -24.94 11.97 5.90
N TYR A 40 -24.74 10.97 5.05
CA TYR A 40 -23.54 10.85 4.21
C TYR A 40 -23.64 11.83 3.05
N VAL A 41 -22.62 12.70 2.93
CA VAL A 41 -22.50 13.68 1.86
C VAL A 41 -21.37 13.22 0.94
N ILE A 42 -21.72 12.95 -0.32
CA ILE A 42 -20.77 12.63 -1.40
C ILE A 42 -20.45 13.93 -2.13
N VAL A 43 -19.17 14.18 -2.40
CA VAL A 43 -18.68 15.41 -3.02
C VAL A 43 -18.09 15.10 -4.39
N ASP A 44 -18.96 14.91 -5.38
CA ASP A 44 -18.57 14.50 -6.73
C ASP A 44 -17.60 15.49 -7.42
N ASP A 45 -17.75 16.79 -7.14
CA ASP A 45 -16.86 17.86 -7.64
C ASP A 45 -15.37 17.57 -7.37
N GLN A 46 -15.05 16.94 -6.23
CA GLN A 46 -13.67 16.66 -5.83
C GLN A 46 -13.11 15.37 -6.44
N ILE A 47 -13.97 14.54 -7.04
CA ILE A 47 -13.62 13.27 -7.67
C ILE A 47 -13.48 13.44 -9.19
N SER A 48 -13.92 14.57 -9.73
CA SER A 48 -13.79 14.91 -11.15
C SER A 48 -12.41 15.50 -11.47
N GLY A 49 -11.74 15.00 -12.53
CA GLY A 49 -10.42 15.51 -12.93
C GLY A 49 -9.70 14.63 -13.94
N ALA A 50 -8.47 15.02 -14.30
CA ALA A 50 -7.63 14.27 -15.24
C ALA A 50 -7.03 12.97 -14.65
N TYR A 51 -7.08 12.83 -13.32
CA TYR A 51 -6.46 11.73 -12.58
C TYR A 51 -7.51 10.79 -11.96
N THR A 52 -8.52 10.41 -12.74
CA THR A 52 -9.48 9.39 -12.30
C THR A 52 -8.79 8.02 -12.23
N PRO A 53 -9.02 7.23 -11.18
CA PRO A 53 -8.41 5.91 -11.05
C PRO A 53 -8.89 4.98 -12.17
N HIS A 54 -7.97 4.26 -12.80
CA HIS A 54 -8.28 3.27 -13.84
C HIS A 54 -8.70 1.90 -13.26
N MET A 55 -8.29 1.60 -12.02
CA MET A 55 -8.57 0.35 -11.31
C MET A 55 -8.93 0.68 -9.87
N LEU A 56 -9.77 -0.15 -9.24
CA LEU A 56 -10.22 0.04 -7.86
C LEU A 56 -10.46 -1.31 -7.20
N ILE A 57 -9.86 -1.53 -6.03
CA ILE A 57 -10.12 -2.72 -5.21
C ILE A 57 -11.38 -2.47 -4.38
N PRO A 58 -12.46 -3.24 -4.58
CA PRO A 58 -13.67 -3.10 -3.77
C PRO A 58 -13.43 -3.60 -2.34
N PHE A 59 -14.17 -3.04 -1.37
CA PHE A 59 -14.15 -3.58 -0.01
C PHE A 59 -14.86 -4.94 0.03
N HIS A 60 -14.09 -6.01 0.24
CA HIS A 60 -14.63 -7.37 0.42
C HIS A 60 -15.27 -7.60 1.80
N MET A 61 -14.79 -6.87 2.82
CA MET A 61 -15.25 -7.02 4.20
C MET A 61 -16.01 -5.77 4.66
N GLY A 62 -17.23 -5.98 5.14
CA GLY A 62 -18.01 -4.93 5.78
C GLY A 62 -17.53 -4.65 7.21
N LYS A 63 -17.93 -3.48 7.74
CA LYS A 63 -17.56 -3.00 9.07
C LYS A 63 -17.80 -4.02 10.19
N GLU A 64 -18.92 -4.72 10.17
CA GLU A 64 -19.27 -5.71 11.20
C GLU A 64 -18.34 -6.92 11.22
N VAL A 65 -17.88 -7.35 10.03
CA VAL A 65 -16.89 -8.44 9.93
C VAL A 65 -15.55 -7.98 10.50
N CYS A 66 -15.11 -6.77 10.17
CA CYS A 66 -13.88 -6.18 10.72
C CYS A 66 -13.94 -6.05 12.25
N LYS A 67 -15.06 -5.58 12.80
CA LYS A 67 -15.28 -5.50 14.26
C LYS A 67 -15.12 -6.87 14.92
N LYS A 68 -15.72 -7.91 14.34
CA LYS A 68 -15.62 -9.27 14.86
C LYS A 68 -14.18 -9.77 14.86
N LEU A 69 -13.46 -9.62 13.74
CA LEU A 69 -12.06 -10.04 13.62
C LEU A 69 -11.14 -9.32 14.62
N ILE A 70 -11.35 -8.01 14.84
CA ILE A 70 -10.60 -7.25 15.83
C ILE A 70 -10.90 -7.77 17.24
N ARG A 71 -12.17 -8.03 17.59
CA ARG A 71 -12.53 -8.64 18.88
C ARG A 71 -11.83 -9.97 19.07
N ASP A 72 -11.98 -10.88 18.12
CA ASP A 72 -11.42 -12.23 18.19
C ASP A 72 -9.89 -12.22 18.32
N LYS A 73 -9.22 -11.27 17.65
CA LYS A 73 -7.75 -11.14 17.69
C LYS A 73 -7.23 -10.57 19.00
N PHE A 74 -7.93 -9.61 19.59
CA PHE A 74 -7.48 -8.87 20.77
C PHE A 74 -8.13 -9.32 22.09
N GLU A 75 -9.10 -10.26 22.06
CA GLU A 75 -9.73 -10.84 23.26
C GLU A 75 -8.70 -11.43 24.24
N LYS A 76 -7.60 -11.99 23.71
CA LYS A 76 -6.54 -12.64 24.51
C LYS A 76 -5.38 -11.69 24.88
N CYS A 77 -5.44 -10.43 24.48
CA CYS A 77 -4.38 -9.46 24.73
C CYS A 77 -4.55 -8.83 26.11
N ILE A 78 -3.85 -9.37 27.10
CA ILE A 78 -3.91 -8.93 28.52
C ILE A 78 -3.46 -7.46 28.70
N PHE A 79 -2.65 -6.93 27.79
CA PHE A 79 -2.15 -5.55 27.83
C PHE A 79 -3.01 -4.55 27.04
N ALA A 80 -4.10 -4.98 26.42
CA ALA A 80 -5.00 -4.06 25.73
C ALA A 80 -5.74 -3.17 26.75
N PRO A 81 -5.85 -1.85 26.54
CA PRO A 81 -6.67 -0.99 27.38
C PRO A 81 -8.11 -1.52 27.48
N THR A 82 -8.74 -1.40 28.64
CA THR A 82 -10.08 -1.96 28.91
C THR A 82 -11.14 -1.46 27.92
N ASP A 83 -10.97 -0.24 27.42
CA ASP A 83 -11.89 0.41 26.49
C ASP A 83 -11.49 0.23 25.00
N PHE A 84 -10.42 -0.52 24.71
CA PHE A 84 -9.97 -0.77 23.34
C PHE A 84 -11.03 -1.50 22.50
N LEU A 85 -11.75 -2.44 23.13
CA LEU A 85 -12.79 -3.24 22.48
C LEU A 85 -14.20 -2.65 22.59
N SER A 86 -14.34 -1.41 23.06
CA SER A 86 -15.66 -0.80 23.21
C SER A 86 -16.32 -0.49 21.88
N GLU A 87 -17.64 -0.54 21.86
CA GLU A 87 -18.41 -0.25 20.65
C GLU A 87 -18.17 1.16 20.12
N VAL A 88 -17.92 2.13 21.00
CA VAL A 88 -17.66 3.52 20.62
C VAL A 88 -16.42 3.63 19.74
N ARG A 89 -15.31 2.95 20.12
CA ARG A 89 -14.09 2.95 19.29
C ARG A 89 -14.26 2.12 18.03
N MET A 90 -14.95 0.99 18.11
CA MET A 90 -15.21 0.14 16.94
C MET A 90 -16.14 0.79 15.91
N ASN A 91 -17.03 1.66 16.34
CA ASN A 91 -17.85 2.47 15.45
C ASN A 91 -17.03 3.57 14.75
N GLY A 92 -15.83 3.88 15.22
CA GLY A 92 -14.88 4.78 14.57
C GLY A 92 -14.12 4.16 13.39
N ILE A 93 -14.34 2.88 13.06
CA ILE A 93 -13.71 2.25 11.88
C ILE A 93 -14.38 2.79 10.61
N TYR A 94 -13.55 3.34 9.71
CA TYR A 94 -13.91 3.76 8.36
C TYR A 94 -12.94 3.15 7.35
N GLY A 95 -13.43 2.97 6.12
CA GLY A 95 -12.59 2.60 5.00
C GLY A 95 -12.01 3.86 4.35
N GLU A 96 -10.75 3.78 3.93
CA GLU A 96 -10.06 4.84 3.21
C GLU A 96 -9.44 4.26 1.94
N TYR A 97 -9.53 4.99 0.84
CA TYR A 97 -8.86 4.63 -0.41
C TYR A 97 -7.52 5.34 -0.50
N VAL A 98 -6.45 4.57 -0.70
CA VAL A 98 -5.10 5.09 -0.89
C VAL A 98 -4.75 4.98 -2.39
N PRO A 99 -4.34 6.08 -3.04
CA PRO A 99 -4.00 6.04 -4.46
C PRO A 99 -2.63 5.39 -4.70
N PHE A 100 -2.52 4.60 -5.77
CA PHE A 100 -1.29 3.95 -6.20
C PHE A 100 -1.02 4.23 -7.69
N TRP A 101 0.25 4.40 -8.03
CA TRP A 101 0.74 4.38 -9.40
C TRP A 101 1.24 2.99 -9.76
N PHE A 102 0.90 2.51 -10.96
CA PHE A 102 1.43 1.26 -11.50
C PHE A 102 2.32 1.58 -12.68
N TYR A 103 3.57 1.13 -12.61
CA TYR A 103 4.55 1.32 -13.67
C TYR A 103 4.89 -0.01 -14.34
N ASP A 104 4.95 0.03 -15.67
CA ASP A 104 5.48 -1.03 -16.51
C ASP A 104 6.84 -0.60 -17.05
N TYR A 105 7.85 -1.47 -16.97
CA TYR A 105 9.20 -1.17 -17.44
C TYR A 105 9.84 -2.39 -18.08
N ASN A 106 10.34 -2.19 -19.30
CA ASN A 106 11.17 -3.14 -20.01
C ASN A 106 12.63 -2.70 -19.85
N THR A 107 13.50 -3.60 -19.41
CA THR A 107 14.92 -3.34 -19.20
C THR A 107 15.75 -4.44 -19.81
N ASN A 108 16.76 -4.04 -20.59
CA ASN A 108 17.85 -4.93 -20.96
C ASN A 108 19.02 -4.69 -19.98
N CYS A 109 19.53 -5.76 -19.39
CA CYS A 109 20.60 -5.74 -18.41
C CYS A 109 21.68 -6.76 -18.77
N THR A 110 22.92 -6.28 -18.85
CA THR A 110 24.09 -7.15 -18.99
C THR A 110 24.72 -7.36 -17.61
N PHE A 111 24.71 -8.60 -17.13
CA PHE A 111 25.36 -9.01 -15.89
C PHE A 111 26.75 -9.59 -16.17
N HIS A 112 27.74 -9.12 -15.42
CA HIS A 112 29.10 -9.63 -15.40
C HIS A 112 29.41 -10.12 -13.98
N GLY A 113 29.89 -11.35 -13.84
CA GLY A 113 30.25 -11.93 -12.55
C GLY A 113 31.36 -12.95 -12.66
N GLU A 114 32.05 -13.19 -11.54
CA GLU A 114 33.11 -14.17 -11.47
C GLU A 114 32.60 -15.46 -10.81
N GLY A 115 32.68 -16.58 -11.53
CA GLY A 115 32.33 -17.90 -11.02
C GLY A 115 33.57 -18.66 -10.56
N THR A 116 33.52 -19.23 -9.35
CA THR A 116 34.59 -20.12 -8.86
C THR A 116 34.09 -21.54 -8.73
N LYS A 117 34.80 -22.50 -9.33
CA LYS A 117 34.56 -23.93 -9.14
C LYS A 117 35.77 -24.56 -8.47
N VAL A 118 35.59 -25.03 -7.24
CA VAL A 118 36.63 -25.74 -6.48
C VAL A 118 36.36 -27.24 -6.58
N ARG A 119 37.36 -28.01 -7.00
CA ARG A 119 37.34 -29.47 -6.89
C ARG A 119 38.54 -29.94 -6.06
N SER A 120 38.29 -30.84 -5.13
CA SER A 120 39.33 -31.47 -4.32
C SER A 120 39.26 -32.98 -4.46
N TRP A 121 40.41 -33.63 -4.62
CA TRP A 121 40.54 -35.09 -4.68
C TRP A 121 41.86 -35.55 -4.06
N THR A 122 41.90 -36.79 -3.59
CA THR A 122 43.09 -37.36 -2.96
C THR A 122 43.66 -38.46 -3.84
N THR A 123 44.97 -38.41 -4.08
CA THR A 123 45.71 -39.49 -4.74
C THR A 123 46.83 -39.97 -3.82
N GLY A 124 46.80 -41.24 -3.44
CA GLY A 124 47.73 -41.80 -2.45
C GLY A 124 47.63 -41.07 -1.10
N ASN A 125 48.71 -40.40 -0.70
CA ASN A 125 48.80 -39.64 0.57
C ASN A 125 48.76 -38.12 0.38
N THR A 126 48.40 -37.63 -0.81
CA THR A 126 48.39 -36.21 -1.16
C THR A 126 47.00 -35.75 -1.59
N GLN A 127 46.52 -34.68 -0.97
CA GLN A 127 45.28 -34.00 -1.34
C GLN A 127 45.59 -32.89 -2.35
N TYR A 128 44.85 -32.89 -3.46
CA TYR A 128 44.88 -31.86 -4.49
C TYR A 128 43.61 -31.04 -4.39
N THR A 129 43.75 -29.73 -4.51
CA THR A 129 42.64 -28.79 -4.68
C THR A 129 42.92 -27.98 -5.94
N GLU A 130 42.00 -28.03 -6.88
CA GLU A 130 42.02 -27.17 -8.06
C GLU A 130 40.86 -26.19 -7.98
N THR A 131 41.19 -24.92 -8.20
CA THR A 131 40.23 -23.82 -8.30
C THR A 131 40.21 -23.33 -9.73
N SER A 132 39.06 -23.45 -10.38
CA SER A 132 38.81 -22.87 -11.71
C SER A 132 38.03 -21.56 -11.55
N TYR A 133 38.47 -20.52 -12.26
CA TYR A 133 37.83 -19.21 -12.31
C TYR A 133 37.16 -19.03 -13.68
N TYR A 134 35.96 -18.46 -13.69
CA TYR A 134 35.15 -18.25 -14.88
C TYR A 134 34.65 -16.82 -14.94
N ASP A 135 34.77 -16.19 -16.10
CA ASP A 135 34.06 -14.95 -16.41
C ASP A 135 32.64 -15.30 -16.89
N ILE A 136 31.63 -14.83 -16.16
CA ILE A 136 30.23 -15.10 -16.45
C ILE A 136 29.61 -13.81 -16.97
N VAL A 137 29.27 -13.82 -18.26
CA VAL A 137 28.53 -12.74 -18.91
C VAL A 137 27.13 -13.22 -19.27
N ARG A 138 26.11 -12.46 -18.89
CA ARG A 138 24.71 -12.72 -19.24
C ARG A 138 24.06 -11.46 -19.77
N ASP A 139 23.41 -11.56 -20.91
CA ASP A 139 22.49 -10.54 -21.41
C ASP A 139 21.06 -10.97 -21.05
N MET A 140 20.29 -10.08 -20.45
CA MET A 140 18.98 -10.38 -19.90
C MET A 140 17.99 -9.28 -20.28
N ASP A 141 16.92 -9.66 -20.98
CA ASP A 141 15.73 -8.84 -21.11
C ASP A 141 14.78 -9.15 -19.96
N ILE A 142 14.44 -8.12 -19.18
CA ILE A 142 13.61 -8.22 -17.98
C ILE A 142 12.42 -7.27 -18.16
N ASP A 143 11.23 -7.85 -18.13
CA ASP A 143 9.97 -7.13 -18.09
C ASP A 143 9.43 -7.06 -16.66
N PHE A 144 9.15 -5.86 -16.21
CA PHE A 144 8.47 -5.59 -14.96
C PHE A 144 7.09 -5.02 -15.28
N VAL A 145 6.07 -5.64 -14.70
CA VAL A 145 4.67 -5.35 -15.02
C VAL A 145 3.94 -4.97 -13.74
N LYS A 146 3.20 -3.86 -13.78
CA LYS A 146 2.36 -3.34 -12.70
C LYS A 146 3.11 -3.25 -11.38
N ILE A 147 4.24 -2.57 -11.36
CA ILE A 147 4.93 -2.33 -10.08
C ILE A 147 4.24 -1.16 -9.38
N PRO A 148 3.60 -1.42 -8.22
CA PRO A 148 2.92 -0.39 -7.44
C PRO A 148 3.91 0.57 -6.82
N VAL A 149 3.52 1.84 -6.71
CA VAL A 149 4.21 2.87 -5.95
C VAL A 149 3.14 3.72 -5.27
N ASP A 150 3.25 3.89 -3.96
CA ASP A 150 2.34 4.73 -3.19
C ASP A 150 2.35 6.17 -3.73
N ALA A 151 1.17 6.74 -3.96
CA ALA A 151 0.98 8.13 -4.35
C ALA A 151 0.54 9.02 -3.17
N SER A 152 0.40 8.46 -1.97
CA SER A 152 0.03 9.12 -0.73
C SER A 152 1.25 9.69 -0.02
N VAL A 153 1.11 10.91 0.48
CA VAL A 153 2.10 11.53 1.38
C VAL A 153 1.74 11.25 2.85
N GLY A 154 0.49 10.90 3.12
CA GLY A 154 -0.03 10.75 4.47
C GLY A 154 0.19 9.37 5.09
N MET A 155 0.49 8.37 4.27
CA MET A 155 0.73 7.00 4.71
C MET A 155 2.24 6.73 4.73
N PRO A 156 2.80 6.13 5.79
CA PRO A 156 4.21 5.75 5.80
C PRO A 156 4.50 4.59 4.85
N ASP A 157 5.51 4.74 3.99
CA ASP A 157 5.94 3.76 2.99
C ASP A 157 6.12 2.35 3.58
N ASP A 158 6.82 2.24 4.73
CA ASP A 158 7.06 0.96 5.42
C ASP A 158 5.78 0.15 5.71
N VAL A 159 4.65 0.83 5.92
CA VAL A 159 3.36 0.19 6.19
C VAL A 159 2.67 -0.20 4.89
N MET A 160 2.82 0.62 3.85
CA MET A 160 2.20 0.39 2.55
C MET A 160 2.87 -0.77 1.80
N ASP A 161 4.19 -0.89 1.89
CA ASP A 161 4.97 -2.01 1.34
C ASP A 161 4.51 -3.37 1.88
N LEU A 162 4.04 -3.42 3.13
CA LEU A 162 3.52 -4.66 3.74
C LEU A 162 2.17 -5.10 3.16
N MET A 163 1.45 -4.20 2.49
CA MET A 163 0.17 -4.50 1.85
C MET A 163 0.35 -5.03 0.42
N GLU A 164 1.56 -4.92 -0.13
CA GLU A 164 1.91 -5.41 -1.45
C GLU A 164 2.43 -6.87 -1.39
N PRO A 165 2.22 -7.67 -2.45
CA PRO A 165 1.53 -7.37 -3.71
C PRO A 165 0.00 -7.55 -3.62
N PHE A 166 -0.74 -6.72 -4.36
CA PHE A 166 -2.20 -6.82 -4.50
C PHE A 166 -2.63 -7.98 -5.41
N ASP A 167 -3.84 -8.53 -5.20
CA ASP A 167 -4.42 -9.47 -6.16
C ASP A 167 -4.97 -8.73 -7.39
N TYR A 168 -4.17 -8.70 -8.45
CA TYR A 168 -4.51 -8.04 -9.71
C TYR A 168 -5.71 -8.62 -10.46
N LYS A 169 -6.26 -9.76 -10.03
CA LYS A 169 -7.51 -10.30 -10.60
C LYS A 169 -8.76 -9.65 -10.00
N GLU A 170 -8.62 -9.03 -8.84
CA GLU A 170 -9.70 -8.36 -8.10
C GLU A 170 -9.74 -6.84 -8.35
N LEU A 171 -8.86 -6.35 -9.23
CA LEU A 171 -8.66 -4.94 -9.63
C LEU A 171 -9.41 -4.55 -10.91
#